data_AF-Q0AD33-F1
#
_entry.id   AF-Q0AD33-F1
#
_cell.length_a   1.000
_cell.length_b   1.000
_cell.length_c   1.000
_cell.angle_alpha   90.00
_cell.angle_beta   90.00
_cell.angle_gamma   90.00
#
_symmetry.space_group_name_H-M   'P 1'
#
loop_
_entity.id
_entity.type
_entity.pdbx_description
1 polymer ?
#
loop_
_entity_poly.entity_id
_entity_poly.type
_entity_poly.pdbx_seq_one_letter_code
_entity_poly.pdbx_strand_id
1 'polypeptide(L)'
;MMKTENTWGKLLFVCFTVLGIFFYFSAYAAPQYFGEAKVQARQHIYHDQNLSDHGTLYCGCKWEWAGKSGGRVDLESCGYVPRKNADRAARIEWEHIVPAWVIGHQHQCWQKGGRENCTKTDPVFRVMEADLFNLAPVIGEVNGDRSNFMYGMVARTTPNQG
;
A
#
# COMPACT_ATOMS: atom_id res chain seq x y z
N MET A 1 -28.82 56.10 -29.07
CA MET A 1 -28.67 55.78 -27.64
C MET A 1 -27.84 54.49 -27.55
N MET A 2 -26.52 54.61 -27.37
CA MET A 2 -25.60 53.47 -27.39
C MET A 2 -25.51 52.90 -25.98
N LYS A 3 -26.02 51.68 -25.77
CA LYS A 3 -25.86 50.94 -24.51
C LYS A 3 -24.41 50.44 -24.44
N THR A 4 -23.63 50.96 -23.50
CA THR A 4 -22.33 50.41 -23.14
C THR A 4 -22.53 49.05 -22.47
N GLU A 5 -22.17 47.96 -23.14
CA GLU A 5 -22.15 46.65 -22.51
C GLU A 5 -21.03 46.60 -21.44
N ASN A 6 -21.36 46.11 -20.25
CA ASN A 6 -20.41 45.93 -19.14
C ASN A 6 -19.47 44.73 -19.41
N THR A 7 -18.51 44.93 -20.31
CA THR A 7 -17.49 43.94 -20.68
C THR A 7 -16.58 43.57 -19.51
N TRP A 8 -16.30 44.50 -18.60
CA TRP A 8 -15.49 44.28 -17.40
C TRP A 8 -16.16 43.33 -16.41
N GLY A 9 -17.48 43.50 -16.20
CA GLY A 9 -18.26 42.58 -15.36
C GLY A 9 -18.33 41.17 -15.95
N LYS A 10 -18.46 41.04 -17.27
CA LYS A 10 -18.41 39.73 -17.96
C LYS A 10 -17.03 39.09 -17.83
N LEU A 11 -15.94 39.86 -17.98
CA LEU A 11 -14.56 39.35 -17.81
C LEU A 11 -14.29 38.87 -16.38
N LEU A 12 -14.70 39.65 -15.38
CA LEU A 12 -14.53 39.27 -13.97
C LEU A 12 -15.33 38.02 -13.62
N PHE A 13 -16.55 37.88 -14.13
CA PHE A 13 -17.38 36.70 -13.91
C PHE A 13 -16.76 35.45 -14.55
N VAL A 14 -16.26 35.55 -15.78
CA VAL A 14 -15.55 34.46 -16.47
C VAL A 14 -14.29 34.07 -15.70
N CYS A 15 -13.47 35.03 -15.25
CA CYS A 15 -12.29 34.75 -14.43
C CYS A 15 -12.63 34.03 -13.12
N PHE A 16 -13.69 34.46 -12.41
CA PHE A 16 -14.14 33.80 -11.18
C PHE A 16 -14.63 32.37 -11.44
N THR A 17 -15.34 32.13 -12.55
CA THR A 17 -15.78 30.77 -12.93
C THR A 17 -14.60 29.86 -13.29
N VAL A 18 -13.59 30.37 -14.00
CA VAL A 18 -12.39 29.60 -14.38
C VAL A 18 -11.53 29.29 -13.15
N LEU A 19 -11.30 30.25 -12.26
CA LEU A 19 -10.59 30.03 -10.99
C LEU A 19 -11.34 29.02 -10.11
N GLY A 20 -12.67 29.10 -10.04
CA GLY A 20 -13.49 28.12 -9.34
C GLY A 20 -13.22 26.69 -9.82
N ILE A 21 -13.22 26.46 -11.14
CA ILE A 21 -12.95 25.15 -11.76
C ILE A 21 -11.58 24.57 -11.35
N PHE A 22 -10.55 25.40 -11.24
CA PHE A 22 -9.22 24.96 -10.80
C PHE A 22 -9.17 24.51 -9.32
N PHE A 23 -10.04 25.04 -8.44
CA PHE A 23 -10.11 24.63 -7.04
C PHE A 23 -10.88 23.32 -6.81
N TYR A 24 -11.62 22.81 -7.80
CA TYR A 24 -12.35 21.52 -7.68
C TYR A 24 -11.48 20.31 -8.02
N PHE A 25 -10.29 20.50 -8.61
CA PHE A 25 -9.38 19.39 -8.88
C PHE A 25 -8.61 19.01 -7.62
N SER A 26 -9.05 17.95 -6.94
CA SER A 26 -8.24 17.28 -5.93
C SER A 26 -7.03 16.64 -6.62
N ALA A 27 -5.83 17.14 -6.35
CA ALA A 27 -4.60 16.49 -6.78
C ALA A 27 -4.37 15.24 -5.93
N TYR A 28 -4.30 14.06 -6.55
CA TYR A 28 -3.86 12.84 -5.88
C TYR A 28 -2.35 12.90 -5.70
N ALA A 29 -1.90 13.07 -4.46
CA ALA A 29 -0.49 13.00 -4.11
C ALA A 29 -0.11 11.56 -3.72
N ALA A 30 1.11 11.16 -4.08
CA ALA A 30 1.67 9.88 -3.63
C ALA A 30 1.73 9.85 -2.09
N PRO A 31 1.38 8.72 -1.46
CA PRO A 31 1.31 8.62 -0.02
C PRO A 31 2.69 8.90 0.59
N GLN A 32 2.71 9.70 1.65
CA GLN A 32 3.96 10.10 2.30
C GLN A 32 4.31 9.23 3.50
N TYR A 33 3.36 8.41 3.97
CA TYR A 33 3.52 7.55 5.13
C TYR A 33 2.99 6.16 4.86
N PHE A 34 3.64 5.13 5.40
CA PHE A 34 3.21 3.75 5.22
C PHE A 34 1.76 3.49 5.65
N GLY A 35 1.29 4.15 6.72
CA GLY A 35 -0.11 4.05 7.16
C GLY A 35 -1.10 4.54 6.09
N GLU A 36 -0.79 5.67 5.45
CA GLU A 36 -1.57 6.24 4.36
C GLU A 36 -1.51 5.35 3.11
N ALA A 37 -0.31 4.87 2.75
CA ALA A 37 -0.10 3.98 1.62
C ALA A 37 -0.98 2.73 1.71
N LYS A 38 -1.08 2.10 2.89
CA LYS A 38 -1.96 0.93 3.08
C LYS A 38 -3.44 1.25 2.88
N VAL A 39 -3.89 2.42 3.31
CA VAL A 39 -5.29 2.85 3.13
C VAL A 39 -5.57 3.11 1.65
N GLN A 40 -4.69 3.86 0.97
CA GLN A 40 -4.82 4.14 -0.45
C GLN A 40 -4.73 2.86 -1.30
N ALA A 41 -3.79 1.97 -0.99
CA ALA A 41 -3.65 0.68 -1.67
C ALA A 41 -4.94 -0.15 -1.55
N ARG A 42 -5.54 -0.21 -0.36
CA ARG A 42 -6.87 -0.84 -0.20
C ARG A 42 -7.95 -0.17 -1.04
N GLN A 43 -8.05 1.17 -0.98
CA GLN A 43 -9.19 1.90 -1.55
C GLN A 43 -9.16 2.01 -3.06
N HIS A 44 -7.97 2.04 -3.67
CA HIS A 44 -7.81 2.41 -5.07
C HIS A 44 -7.13 1.33 -5.92
N ILE A 45 -6.44 0.37 -5.31
CA ILE A 45 -5.70 -0.67 -6.04
C ILE A 45 -6.34 -2.04 -5.80
N TYR A 46 -6.40 -2.48 -4.54
CA TYR A 46 -6.82 -3.83 -4.18
C TYR A 46 -8.30 -3.95 -3.80
N HIS A 47 -9.08 -2.88 -3.95
CA HIS A 47 -10.46 -2.77 -3.44
C HIS A 47 -11.39 -3.91 -3.86
N ASP A 48 -11.18 -4.48 -5.04
CA ASP A 48 -11.96 -5.55 -5.67
C ASP A 48 -11.17 -6.88 -5.80
N GLN A 49 -9.87 -6.88 -5.53
CA GLN A 49 -9.02 -8.08 -5.65
C GLN A 49 -9.29 -9.12 -4.55
N ASN A 50 -9.91 -8.74 -3.42
CA ASN A 50 -10.07 -9.60 -2.26
C ASN A 50 -10.95 -10.84 -2.49
N LEU A 51 -11.75 -10.83 -3.57
CA LEU A 51 -12.59 -11.96 -4.00
C LEU A 51 -12.22 -12.51 -5.38
N SER A 52 -11.22 -11.93 -6.05
CA SER A 52 -10.79 -12.36 -7.39
C SER A 52 -9.92 -13.61 -7.33
N ASP A 53 -9.65 -14.20 -8.51
CA ASP A 53 -8.78 -15.36 -8.64
C ASP A 53 -7.30 -15.06 -8.32
N HIS A 54 -6.92 -13.78 -8.21
CA HIS A 54 -5.55 -13.40 -7.82
C HIS A 54 -5.30 -13.58 -6.32
N GLY A 55 -6.27 -13.24 -5.47
CA GLY A 55 -6.15 -13.34 -4.01
C GLY A 55 -4.89 -12.67 -3.43
N THR A 56 -4.41 -13.19 -2.29
CA THR A 56 -3.17 -12.74 -1.63
C THR A 56 -1.94 -13.02 -2.49
N LEU A 57 -0.93 -12.16 -2.40
CA LEU A 57 0.28 -12.16 -3.25
C LEU A 57 0.91 -13.54 -3.51
N TYR A 58 1.18 -14.32 -2.46
CA TYR A 58 1.91 -15.59 -2.60
C TYR A 58 1.01 -16.81 -2.73
N CYS A 59 -0.12 -16.82 -2.05
CA CYS A 59 -0.93 -18.04 -1.84
C CYS A 59 -2.30 -17.98 -2.54
N GLY A 60 -2.69 -16.85 -3.11
CA GLY A 60 -3.97 -16.72 -3.81
C GLY A 60 -5.22 -16.84 -2.93
N CYS A 61 -5.12 -16.64 -1.61
CA CYS A 61 -6.28 -16.73 -0.72
C CYS A 61 -7.18 -15.50 -0.86
N LYS A 62 -8.49 -15.72 -0.76
CA LYS A 62 -9.48 -14.66 -0.62
C LYS A 62 -9.44 -14.08 0.79
N TRP A 63 -9.94 -12.85 0.96
CA TRP A 63 -10.05 -12.24 2.28
C TRP A 63 -11.23 -11.28 2.37
N GLU A 64 -11.65 -10.99 3.60
CA GLU A 64 -12.61 -9.95 3.90
C GLU A 64 -11.88 -8.72 4.46
N TRP A 65 -12.17 -7.54 3.92
CA TRP A 65 -11.58 -6.31 4.43
C TRP A 65 -12.03 -5.99 5.86
N ALA A 66 -11.09 -5.64 6.73
CA ALA A 66 -11.34 -5.33 8.13
C ALA A 66 -10.48 -4.16 8.62
N GLY A 67 -11.03 -3.35 9.54
CA GLY A 67 -10.35 -2.18 10.09
C GLY A 67 -10.02 -1.13 9.02
N LYS A 68 -8.88 -0.42 9.18
CA LYS A 68 -8.47 0.67 8.28
C LYS A 68 -7.97 0.15 6.93
N SER A 69 -7.12 -0.86 6.94
CA SER A 69 -6.48 -1.40 5.72
C SER A 69 -6.17 -2.90 5.81
N GLY A 70 -6.57 -3.57 6.89
CA GLY A 70 -6.29 -4.99 7.11
C GLY A 70 -7.40 -5.87 6.57
N GLY A 71 -7.41 -7.14 6.95
CA GLY A 71 -8.44 -8.08 6.53
C GLY A 71 -8.33 -9.39 7.25
N ARG A 72 -9.39 -10.20 7.18
CA ARG A 72 -9.42 -11.57 7.67
C ARG A 72 -9.30 -12.51 6.48
N VAL A 73 -8.29 -13.37 6.49
CA VAL A 73 -8.02 -14.31 5.39
C VAL A 73 -8.97 -15.49 5.48
N ASP A 74 -9.53 -15.88 4.33
CA ASP A 74 -10.19 -17.17 4.15
C ASP A 74 -9.13 -18.20 3.73
N LEU A 75 -8.59 -18.94 4.69
CA LEU A 75 -7.53 -19.93 4.45
C LEU A 75 -8.04 -21.15 3.66
N GLU A 76 -9.33 -21.48 3.75
CA GLU A 76 -9.92 -22.60 3.03
C GLU A 76 -10.02 -22.30 1.53
N SER A 77 -10.23 -21.04 1.16
CA SER A 77 -10.33 -20.61 -0.25
C SER A 77 -9.13 -20.98 -1.13
N CYS A 78 -7.96 -21.18 -0.52
CA CYS A 78 -6.69 -21.52 -1.17
C CYS A 78 -6.06 -22.81 -0.61
N GLY A 79 -6.69 -23.45 0.38
CA GLY A 79 -6.15 -24.63 1.06
C GLY A 79 -4.90 -24.37 1.91
N TYR A 80 -4.72 -23.14 2.41
CA TYR A 80 -3.56 -22.80 3.25
C TYR A 80 -3.69 -23.45 4.63
N VAL A 81 -2.64 -24.12 5.08
CA VAL A 81 -2.56 -24.71 6.42
C VAL A 81 -1.53 -23.93 7.24
N PRO A 82 -1.94 -23.27 8.33
CA PRO A 82 -1.00 -22.56 9.20
C PRO A 82 0.09 -23.47 9.75
N ARG A 83 1.31 -22.97 9.79
CA ARG A 83 2.47 -23.75 10.23
C ARG A 83 2.69 -23.67 11.74
N LYS A 84 2.66 -22.46 12.31
CA LYS A 84 2.96 -22.21 13.73
C LYS A 84 2.11 -21.11 14.37
N ASN A 85 1.56 -20.19 13.59
CA ASN A 85 0.91 -18.99 14.08
C ASN A 85 -0.41 -18.75 13.33
N ALA A 86 -1.41 -19.56 13.67
CA ALA A 86 -2.75 -19.48 13.09
C ALA A 86 -3.39 -18.09 13.24
N ASP A 87 -3.18 -17.40 14.37
CA ASP A 87 -3.71 -16.06 14.60
C ASP A 87 -3.13 -15.02 13.62
N ARG A 88 -1.85 -15.19 13.25
CA ARG A 88 -1.21 -14.36 12.23
C ARG A 88 -1.55 -14.80 10.82
N ALA A 89 -1.75 -16.09 10.59
CA ALA A 89 -2.26 -16.59 9.31
C ALA A 89 -3.67 -16.06 8.99
N ALA A 90 -4.52 -15.88 10.00
CA ALA A 90 -5.90 -15.43 9.84
C ALA A 90 -6.07 -13.95 9.44
N ARG A 91 -4.99 -13.17 9.26
CA ARG A 91 -5.07 -11.74 8.94
C ARG A 91 -4.20 -11.34 7.76
N ILE A 92 -4.66 -10.33 7.03
CA ILE A 92 -3.88 -9.64 5.99
C ILE A 92 -2.85 -8.74 6.64
N GLU A 93 -1.61 -8.91 6.21
CA GLU A 93 -0.54 -7.95 6.42
C GLU A 93 -0.09 -7.39 5.07
N TRP A 94 0.47 -6.18 5.07
CA TRP A 94 0.95 -5.54 3.85
C TRP A 94 2.43 -5.89 3.67
N GLU A 95 2.72 -6.63 2.62
CA GLU A 95 4.07 -7.06 2.27
C GLU A 95 4.83 -5.94 1.58
N HIS A 96 6.08 -5.76 2.00
CA HIS A 96 7.08 -5.01 1.27
C HIS A 96 7.83 -6.01 0.36
N ILE A 97 7.48 -6.06 -0.94
CA ILE A 97 8.05 -7.06 -1.88
C ILE A 97 9.59 -6.99 -1.87
N VAL A 98 10.13 -5.78 -1.93
CA VAL A 98 11.48 -5.42 -1.49
C VAL A 98 11.39 -5.00 -0.02
N PRO A 99 11.94 -5.77 0.95
CA PRO A 99 11.75 -5.52 2.36
C PRO A 99 12.21 -4.12 2.78
N ALA A 100 11.51 -3.52 3.75
CA ALA A 100 11.92 -2.24 4.36
C ALA A 100 13.38 -2.27 4.86
N TRP A 101 13.84 -3.43 5.34
CA TRP A 101 15.23 -3.62 5.75
C TRP A 101 16.21 -3.47 4.58
N VAL A 102 15.92 -4.03 3.40
CA VAL A 102 16.81 -3.95 2.23
C VAL A 102 17.00 -2.49 1.80
N ILE A 103 15.90 -1.73 1.74
CA ILE A 103 15.91 -0.32 1.31
C ILE A 103 16.40 0.66 2.40
N GLY A 104 16.55 0.23 3.65
CA GLY A 104 16.77 1.14 4.78
C GLY A 104 17.96 0.82 5.67
N HIS A 105 18.40 -0.44 5.79
CA HIS A 105 19.34 -0.82 6.85
C HIS A 105 20.70 -0.11 6.75
N GLN A 106 21.11 0.35 5.57
CA GLN A 106 22.37 1.09 5.39
C GLN A 106 22.25 2.58 5.72
N HIS A 107 21.04 3.10 5.93
CA HIS A 107 20.82 4.50 6.26
C HIS A 107 21.27 4.79 7.69
N GLN A 108 21.79 6.01 7.93
CA GLN A 108 22.18 6.45 9.27
C GLN A 108 21.00 6.47 10.25
N CYS A 109 19.79 6.78 9.78
CA CYS A 109 18.59 6.72 10.63
C CYS A 109 18.40 5.31 11.22
N TRP A 110 18.70 4.27 10.43
CA TRP A 110 18.47 2.89 10.82
C TRP A 110 19.51 2.47 11.86
N GLN A 111 20.77 2.87 11.65
CA GLN A 111 21.84 2.64 12.62
C GLN A 111 21.56 3.35 13.96
N LYS A 112 20.82 4.47 13.95
CA LYS A 112 20.49 5.29 15.14
C LYS A 112 19.15 4.96 15.80
N GLY A 113 18.41 3.94 15.34
CA GLY A 113 17.12 3.58 15.94
C GLY A 113 16.19 2.71 15.09
N GLY A 114 16.75 1.97 14.13
CA GLY A 114 16.01 1.04 13.28
C GLY A 114 15.00 1.70 12.34
N ARG A 115 14.08 0.86 11.86
CA ARG A 115 12.98 1.26 10.97
C ARG A 115 12.16 2.41 11.54
N GLU A 116 11.82 2.34 12.83
CA GLU A 116 10.99 3.35 13.48
C GLU A 116 11.63 4.74 13.42
N ASN A 117 12.94 4.83 13.68
CA ASN A 117 13.64 6.10 13.56
C ASN A 117 13.66 6.59 12.09
N CYS A 118 13.91 5.69 11.12
CA CYS A 118 13.85 6.07 9.71
C CYS A 118 12.48 6.59 9.26
N THR A 119 11.39 5.92 9.63
CA THR A 119 10.02 6.39 9.32
C THR A 119 9.77 7.80 9.88
N LYS A 120 10.35 8.12 11.05
CA LYS A 120 10.21 9.43 11.70
C LYS A 120 11.10 10.51 11.07
N THR A 121 12.37 10.21 10.83
CA THR A 121 13.41 11.24 10.60
C THR A 121 13.95 11.30 9.18
N ASP A 122 13.81 10.23 8.39
CA ASP A 122 14.36 10.17 7.03
C ASP A 122 13.22 10.27 6.00
N PRO A 123 13.01 11.42 5.36
CA PRO A 123 11.94 11.61 4.38
C PRO A 123 12.13 10.74 3.13
N VAL A 124 13.37 10.40 2.76
CA VAL A 124 13.65 9.54 1.60
C VAL A 124 13.22 8.12 1.94
N PHE A 125 13.64 7.60 3.10
CA PHE A 125 13.19 6.29 3.57
C PHE A 125 11.67 6.21 3.66
N ARG A 126 11.03 7.25 4.20
CA ARG A 126 9.59 7.27 4.40
C ARG A 126 8.80 7.16 3.09
N VAL A 127 9.25 7.85 2.03
CA VAL A 127 8.63 7.73 0.70
C VAL A 127 8.89 6.36 0.08
N MET A 128 10.11 5.82 0.20
CA MET A 128 10.40 4.45 -0.28
C MET A 128 9.56 3.38 0.45
N GLU A 129 9.34 3.55 1.75
CA GLU A 129 8.49 2.65 2.56
C GLU A 129 7.00 2.76 2.18
N ALA A 130 6.56 3.93 1.72
CA ALA A 130 5.19 4.22 1.34
C ALA A 130 4.89 3.93 -0.15
N ASP A 131 5.88 3.49 -0.93
CA ASP A 131 5.72 3.24 -2.37
C ASP A 131 4.69 2.12 -2.63
N LEU A 132 3.59 2.49 -3.29
CA LEU A 132 2.48 1.59 -3.61
C LEU A 132 2.89 0.45 -4.56
N PHE A 133 3.91 0.64 -5.39
CA PHE A 133 4.42 -0.42 -6.28
C PHE A 133 5.14 -1.54 -5.53
N ASN A 134 5.53 -1.29 -4.28
CA ASN A 134 6.22 -2.25 -3.43
C ASN A 134 5.30 -2.88 -2.37
N LEU A 135 3.98 -2.63 -2.43
CA LEU A 135 3.00 -3.06 -1.43
C LEU A 135 1.95 -4.02 -1.99
N ALA A 136 1.77 -5.15 -1.33
CA ALA A 136 0.75 -6.13 -1.69
C ALA A 136 0.15 -6.85 -0.46
N PRO A 137 -1.12 -7.27 -0.51
CA PRO A 137 -1.75 -8.01 0.56
C PRO A 137 -1.22 -9.45 0.63
N VAL A 138 -0.87 -9.91 1.83
CA VAL A 138 -0.35 -11.27 2.07
C VAL A 138 -0.94 -11.87 3.35
N ILE A 139 -0.96 -13.20 3.44
CA ILE A 139 -1.16 -13.93 4.70
C ILE A 139 -0.09 -13.48 5.71
N GLY A 140 -0.51 -13.03 6.89
CA GLY A 140 0.44 -12.51 7.89
C GLY A 140 1.50 -13.52 8.31
N GLU A 141 1.17 -14.81 8.41
CA GLU A 141 2.17 -15.82 8.79
C GLU A 141 3.27 -15.93 7.73
N VAL A 142 2.88 -15.95 6.44
CA VAL A 142 3.82 -15.97 5.32
C VAL A 142 4.67 -14.71 5.30
N ASN A 143 4.09 -13.52 5.55
CA ASN A 143 4.86 -12.28 5.72
C ASN A 143 5.95 -12.42 6.79
N GLY A 144 5.56 -12.96 7.94
CA GLY A 144 6.44 -13.19 9.07
C GLY A 144 7.58 -14.14 8.79
N ASP A 145 7.26 -15.27 8.16
CA ASP A 145 8.23 -16.32 7.86
C ASP A 145 9.16 -15.92 6.69
N ARG A 146 8.66 -15.14 5.73
CA ARG A 146 9.48 -14.53 4.66
C ARG A 146 10.53 -13.57 5.22
N SER A 147 10.20 -12.82 6.28
CA SER A 147 11.12 -11.90 6.96
C SER A 147 11.78 -10.91 5.97
N ASN A 148 13.09 -10.70 6.06
CA ASN A 148 13.91 -9.96 5.11
C ASN A 148 14.71 -10.87 4.17
N PHE A 149 14.30 -12.13 4.00
CA PHE A 149 15.03 -13.07 3.14
C PHE A 149 14.88 -12.71 1.66
N MET A 150 15.97 -12.89 0.93
CA MET A 150 16.00 -12.75 -0.52
C MET A 150 15.24 -13.92 -1.15
N TYR A 151 14.52 -13.65 -2.24
CA TYR A 151 13.96 -14.72 -3.05
C TYR A 151 15.08 -15.57 -3.66
N GLY A 152 14.80 -16.85 -3.83
CA GLY A 152 15.67 -17.79 -4.52
C GLY A 152 14.82 -18.83 -5.24
N MET A 153 15.43 -19.49 -6.22
CA MET A 153 14.78 -20.59 -6.92
C MET A 153 14.99 -21.88 -6.12
N VAL A 154 13.90 -22.59 -5.86
CA VAL A 154 13.94 -23.91 -5.22
C VAL A 154 13.73 -24.97 -6.30
N ALA A 155 14.51 -26.05 -6.24
CA ALA A 155 14.31 -27.20 -7.13
C ALA A 155 12.95 -27.85 -6.85
N ARG A 156 12.24 -28.28 -7.90
CA ARG A 156 10.93 -28.92 -7.78
C ARG A 156 10.93 -30.16 -6.86
N THR A 157 12.09 -30.80 -6.70
CA THR A 157 12.27 -32.03 -5.91
C THR A 157 12.58 -31.78 -4.44
N THR A 158 12.76 -30.52 -4.01
CA THR A 158 12.99 -30.23 -2.60
C THR A 158 11.68 -30.48 -1.83
N PRO A 159 11.66 -31.30 -0.76
CA PRO A 159 10.49 -31.47 0.08
C PRO A 159 10.01 -30.10 0.58
N ASN A 160 8.69 -29.89 0.64
CA ASN A 160 8.07 -28.66 1.15
C ASN A 160 8.78 -28.22 2.44
N GLN A 161 9.55 -27.14 2.35
CA GLN A 161 10.18 -26.56 3.53
C GLN A 161 9.07 -25.82 4.27
N GLY A 162 8.47 -26.53 5.22
CA GLY A 162 7.54 -25.97 6.21
C GLY A 162 8.25 -24.94 7.05
#